data_AF-A0A917KJM4-F1
#
_entry.id   AF-A0A917KJM4-F1
#
_cell.length_a   1.000
_cell.length_b   1.000
_cell.length_c   1.000
_cell.angle_alpha   90.00
_cell.angle_beta   90.00
_cell.angle_gamma   90.00
#
_symmetry.space_group_name_H-M   'P 1'
#
loop_
_entity.id
_entity.type
_entity.pdbx_description
1 polymer ?
#
loop_
_entity_poly.entity_id
_entity_poly.type
_entity_poly.pdbx_seq_one_letter_code
_entity_poly.pdbx_strand_id
1 'polypeptide(L)'
;MSPLVFHAGNPDEIERGEFAYRRRDDGSIKWVVFWPLDCGCPISIPIAPQRPANGATWAFSGTDAAPTLSPSVNAVGIWHGWLRDGVATQC
;
A
#
# COMPACT_ATOMS: atom_id res chain seq x y z
N MET A 1 -2.82 -13.50 -11.00
CA MET A 1 -2.40 -12.54 -9.96
C MET A 1 -2.64 -13.17 -8.62
N SER A 2 -1.64 -13.18 -7.73
CA SER A 2 -1.77 -13.70 -6.37
C SER A 2 -2.08 -12.56 -5.39
N PRO A 3 -2.87 -12.79 -4.34
CA PRO A 3 -3.04 -11.81 -3.27
C PRO A 3 -1.71 -11.48 -2.60
N LEU A 4 -1.60 -10.24 -2.12
CA LEU A 4 -0.51 -9.83 -1.23
C LEU A 4 -0.72 -10.45 0.16
N VAL A 5 0.38 -10.82 0.80
CA VAL A 5 0.39 -11.34 2.18
C VAL A 5 0.67 -10.20 3.16
N PHE A 6 -0.07 -10.16 4.26
CA PHE A 6 0.19 -9.17 5.30
C PHE A 6 1.42 -9.52 6.13
N HIS A 7 2.32 -8.55 6.25
CA HIS A 7 3.51 -8.60 7.07
C HIS A 7 3.29 -7.73 8.33
N ALA A 8 3.22 -8.39 9.49
CA ALA A 8 2.96 -7.73 10.77
C ALA A 8 4.22 -7.08 11.40
N GLY A 9 5.40 -7.35 10.87
CA GLY A 9 6.69 -6.85 11.36
C GLY A 9 7.04 -5.45 10.83
N ASN A 10 8.35 -5.19 10.68
CA ASN A 10 8.83 -3.90 10.24
C ASN A 10 8.41 -3.64 8.78
N PRO A 11 7.66 -2.57 8.47
CA PRO A 11 7.23 -2.28 7.10
C PRO A 11 8.39 -1.97 6.13
N ASP A 12 9.60 -1.75 6.63
CA ASP A 12 10.81 -1.57 5.81
C ASP A 12 11.47 -2.91 5.41
N GLU A 13 10.99 -4.02 5.95
CA GLU A 13 11.52 -5.38 5.74
C GLU A 13 10.56 -6.27 4.93
N ILE A 14 9.53 -5.69 4.32
CA ILE A 14 8.58 -6.47 3.51
C ILE A 14 9.26 -7.11 2.29
N GLU A 15 8.79 -8.30 1.94
CA GLU A 15 9.21 -8.97 0.71
C GLU A 15 8.27 -8.68 -0.46
N ARG A 16 8.69 -9.10 -1.66
CA ARG A 16 7.86 -8.98 -2.85
C ARG A 16 6.63 -9.87 -2.73
N GLY A 17 5.45 -9.30 -2.97
CA GLY A 17 4.17 -9.96 -2.73
C GLY A 17 3.63 -9.72 -1.33
N GLU A 18 4.25 -8.85 -0.53
CA GLU A 18 3.78 -8.52 0.81
C GLU A 18 3.31 -7.05 0.93
N PHE A 19 2.62 -6.78 2.03
CA PHE A 19 2.31 -5.44 2.48
C PHE A 19 2.28 -5.32 4.00
N ALA A 20 2.53 -4.13 4.50
CA ALA A 20 2.51 -3.79 5.91
C ALA A 20 1.94 -2.38 6.11
N TYR A 21 1.73 -2.00 7.38
CA TYR A 21 1.29 -0.66 7.72
C TYR A 21 2.31 0.07 8.58
N ARG A 22 2.44 1.38 8.34
CA ARG A 22 2.91 2.30 9.39
C ARG A 22 1.69 2.93 10.03
N ARG A 23 1.58 2.81 11.36
CA ARG A 23 0.46 3.35 12.13
C ARG A 23 0.83 4.69 12.77
N ARG A 24 -0.19 5.49 13.10
CA ARG A 24 -0.07 6.66 13.98
C ARG A 24 -0.10 6.19 15.44
N ASP A 25 0.15 7.10 16.37
CA ASP A 25 0.12 6.81 17.81
C ASP A 25 -1.26 6.35 18.31
N ASP A 26 -2.33 6.80 17.63
CA ASP A 26 -3.72 6.38 17.89
C ASP A 26 -4.07 5.00 17.29
N GLY A 27 -3.10 4.31 16.66
CA GLY A 27 -3.28 3.02 16.02
C GLY A 27 -3.86 3.08 14.60
N SER A 28 -4.32 4.24 14.13
CA SER A 28 -4.84 4.38 12.76
C SER A 28 -3.73 4.24 11.71
N ILE A 29 -4.07 3.75 10.52
CA ILE A 29 -3.10 3.57 9.43
C ILE A 29 -2.66 4.93 8.90
N LYS A 30 -1.35 5.18 8.95
CA LYS A 30 -0.70 6.38 8.39
C LYS A 30 -0.19 6.14 6.98
N TRP A 31 0.42 4.97 6.75
CA TRP A 31 0.91 4.53 5.45
C TRP A 31 0.60 3.06 5.22
N VAL A 32 0.29 2.71 3.97
CA VAL A 32 0.36 1.33 3.48
C VAL A 32 1.65 1.20 2.70
N VAL A 33 2.49 0.25 3.08
CA VAL A 33 3.72 -0.09 2.35
C VAL A 33 3.49 -1.44 1.71
N PHE A 34 3.64 -1.57 0.39
CA PHE A 34 3.43 -2.83 -0.30
C PHE A 34 4.41 -3.01 -1.46
N TRP A 35 4.75 -4.25 -1.77
CA TRP A 35 5.62 -4.57 -2.88
C TRP A 35 4.90 -5.46 -3.89
N PRO A 36 4.35 -4.90 -4.99
CA PRO A 36 3.74 -5.70 -6.05
C PRO A 36 4.72 -6.70 -6.67
N LEU A 37 4.20 -7.85 -7.10
CA LEU A 37 5.01 -8.88 -7.79
C LEU A 37 5.65 -8.38 -9.10
N ASP A 38 5.04 -7.38 -9.73
CA ASP A 38 5.44 -6.76 -10.99
C ASP A 38 6.20 -5.43 -10.79
N CYS A 39 6.55 -5.05 -9.56
CA CYS A 39 7.30 -3.83 -9.26
C CYS A 39 8.74 -4.14 -8.83
N GLY A 40 9.68 -3.29 -9.26
CA GLY A 40 11.10 -3.42 -8.89
C GLY A 40 11.42 -3.07 -7.44
N CYS A 41 10.54 -2.34 -6.75
CA CYS A 41 10.74 -1.87 -5.37
C CYS A 41 9.42 -1.74 -4.60
N PRO A 42 9.45 -1.70 -3.25
CA PRO A 42 8.27 -1.42 -2.45
C PRO A 42 7.79 0.01 -2.63
N ILE A 43 6.48 0.20 -2.45
CA ILE A 43 5.77 1.48 -2.62
C ILE A 43 5.15 1.87 -1.28
N SER A 44 5.32 3.13 -0.88
CA SER A 44 4.71 3.70 0.34
C SER A 44 3.59 4.67 -0.02
N ILE A 45 2.38 4.38 0.44
CA ILE A 45 1.17 5.16 0.12
C ILE A 45 0.61 5.86 1.36
N PRO A 46 0.46 7.20 1.34
CA PRO A 46 -0.10 7.95 2.45
C PRO A 46 -1.61 7.73 2.53
N ILE A 47 -2.09 7.39 3.72
CA ILE A 47 -3.53 7.18 3.98
C ILE A 47 -4.12 8.40 4.66
N ALA A 48 -5.23 8.90 4.14
CA ALA A 48 -5.94 10.06 4.67
C ALA A 48 -6.13 9.92 6.21
N PRO A 49 -5.92 10.99 6.99
CA PRO A 49 -5.63 12.37 6.57
C PRO A 49 -4.15 12.66 6.24
N GLN A 50 -3.25 11.66 6.18
CA GLN A 50 -1.84 11.90 5.85
C GLN A 50 -1.71 12.50 4.45
N ARG A 51 -1.03 13.65 4.36
CA ARG A 51 -0.72 14.33 3.09
C ARG A 51 0.77 14.68 3.05
N PRO A 52 1.55 14.13 2.10
CA PRO A 52 2.89 14.60 1.82
C PRO A 52 2.85 15.88 0.97
N ALA A 53 4.02 16.44 0.64
CA ALA A 53 4.15 17.72 -0.05
C ALA A 53 3.42 17.80 -1.40
N ASN A 54 3.31 16.69 -2.14
CA ASN A 54 2.58 16.64 -3.41
C ASN A 54 1.05 16.57 -3.24
N GLY A 55 0.55 16.58 -1.99
CA GLY A 55 -0.88 16.56 -1.66
C GLY A 55 -1.59 15.22 -1.86
N ALA A 56 -0.94 14.24 -2.48
CA ALA A 56 -1.54 12.95 -2.81
C ALA A 56 -1.86 12.14 -1.55
N THR A 57 -3.07 11.60 -1.48
CA THR A 57 -3.55 10.81 -0.34
C THR A 57 -4.59 9.81 -0.81
N TRP A 58 -4.67 8.68 -0.13
CA TRP A 58 -5.58 7.59 -0.47
C TRP A 58 -6.52 7.29 0.68
N ALA A 59 -7.72 6.84 0.34
CA ALA A 59 -8.59 6.13 1.26
C ALA A 59 -8.13 4.67 1.34
N PHE A 60 -8.14 4.13 2.54
CA PHE A 60 -7.92 2.71 2.81
C PHE A 60 -9.22 2.08 3.29
N SER A 61 -9.54 0.90 2.78
CA SER A 61 -10.61 0.05 3.27
C SER A 61 -10.17 -1.42 3.25
N GLY A 62 -10.98 -2.28 3.87
CA GLY A 62 -10.73 -3.72 3.91
C GLY A 62 -9.99 -4.16 5.17
N THR A 63 -9.26 -5.27 5.06
CA THR A 63 -8.62 -5.96 6.19
C THR A 63 -7.20 -6.41 5.82
N ASP A 64 -6.48 -7.00 6.76
CA ASP A 64 -5.16 -7.59 6.55
C ASP A 64 -5.17 -8.76 5.55
N ALA A 65 -6.34 -9.33 5.24
CA ALA A 65 -6.48 -10.35 4.21
C ALA A 65 -6.94 -9.78 2.85
N ALA A 66 -7.52 -8.57 2.85
CA ALA A 66 -8.13 -7.96 1.68
C ALA A 66 -8.01 -6.42 1.71
N PRO A 67 -6.79 -5.86 1.69
CA PRO A 67 -6.60 -4.41 1.66
C PRO A 67 -7.06 -3.83 0.32
N THR A 68 -7.67 -2.65 0.38
CA THR A 68 -8.07 -1.87 -0.80
C THR A 68 -7.65 -0.41 -0.65
N LEU A 69 -7.07 0.14 -1.72
CA LEU A 69 -6.73 1.56 -1.85
C LEU A 69 -7.62 2.23 -2.90
N SER A 70 -8.04 3.46 -2.60
CA SER A 70 -8.79 4.31 -3.53
C SER A 70 -8.28 5.76 -3.48
N PRO A 71 -8.01 6.41 -4.63
CA PRO A 71 -8.12 5.91 -6.01
C PRO A 71 -6.98 4.93 -6.38
N SER A 72 -6.73 4.71 -7.67
CA SER A 72 -5.54 3.96 -8.11
C SER A 72 -4.28 4.61 -7.59
N VAL A 73 -3.24 3.81 -7.43
CA VAL A 73 -1.92 4.27 -7.03
C VAL A 73 -1.15 4.61 -8.29
N ASN A 74 -0.71 5.86 -8.39
CA ASN A 74 0.18 6.34 -9.44
C ASN A 74 1.50 6.81 -8.80
N ALA A 75 2.41 5.88 -8.58
CA ALA A 75 3.78 6.18 -8.19
C ALA A 75 4.57 6.49 -9.46
N VAL A 76 4.65 7.78 -9.81
CA VAL A 76 5.19 8.27 -11.08
C VAL A 76 6.59 7.69 -11.35
N GLY A 77 6.73 7.01 -12.49
CA GLY A 77 7.98 6.39 -12.93
C GLY A 77 8.34 5.07 -12.22
N ILE A 78 7.50 4.59 -11.32
CA ILE A 78 7.74 3.36 -10.54
C ILE A 78 6.65 2.32 -10.85
N TRP A 79 5.39 2.65 -10.57
CA TRP A 79 4.27 1.72 -10.73
C TRP A 79 2.94 2.47 -10.80
N HIS A 80 2.04 1.99 -11.65
CA HIS A 80 0.69 2.55 -11.79
C HIS A 80 -0.33 1.41 -11.84
N GLY A 81 -1.23 1.36 -10.86
CA GLY A 81 -2.16 0.24 -10.75
C GLY A 81 -3.13 0.36 -9.57
N TRP A 82 -3.76 -0.76 -9.26
CA TRP A 82 -4.77 -0.88 -8.20
C TRP A 82 -4.32 -1.87 -7.13
N LEU A 83 -4.58 -1.55 -5.87
CA LEU A 83 -4.64 -2.52 -4.78
C LEU A 83 -6.11 -2.69 -4.40
N ARG A 84 -6.71 -3.84 -4.72
CA ARG A 84 -8.12 -4.13 -4.46
C ARG A 84 -8.27 -5.55 -3.98
N ASP A 85 -8.98 -5.72 -2.87
CA ASP A 85 -9.28 -7.01 -2.24
C ASP A 85 -8.02 -7.87 -2.07
N GLY A 86 -6.91 -7.23 -1.66
CA GLY A 86 -5.61 -7.86 -1.48
C GLY A 86 -4.80 -8.09 -2.75
N VAL A 87 -5.31 -7.79 -3.93
CA VAL A 87 -4.58 -8.01 -5.19
C VAL A 87 -4.02 -6.69 -5.71
N ALA A 88 -2.69 -6.63 -5.89
CA ALA A 88 -2.02 -5.55 -6.60
C ALA A 88 -1.96 -5.88 -8.11
N THR A 89 -2.54 -5.01 -8.94
CA THR A 89 -2.58 -5.17 -10.41
C THR A 89 -2.16 -3.89 -11.12
N GLN A 90 -1.15 -3.98 -11.97
CA GLN A 90 -0.76 -2.88 -12.87
C GLN A 90 -1.82 -2.62 -13.94
N CYS A 91 -1.96 -1.36 -14.35
CA CYS A 91 -2.82 -0.94 -15.46
C CYS A 91 -2.23 -1.31 -16.83
#